data_AF-A0A7X0QR19-F1
#
_entry.id   AF-A0A7X0QR19-F1
#
_cell.length_a   1.000
_cell.length_b   1.000
_cell.length_c   1.000
_cell.angle_alpha   90.00
_cell.angle_beta   90.00
_cell.angle_gamma   90.00
#
_symmetry.space_group_name_H-M   'P 1'
#
loop_
_entity.id
_entity.type
_entity.pdbx_description
1 polymer ?
#
loop_
_entity_poly.entity_id
_entity_poly.type
_entity_poly.pdbx_seq_one_letter_code
_entity_poly.pdbx_strand_id
1 'polypeptide(L)'
;MDVDQLDVAYIAIGAKRVLDRSALGYSKMPFQGEWAYVQACIDQAERLGREWQACSKVFPGRWCYEVAEPFGMAFGRHLLAGGSLDQAACILDRIIATAMKTTSA
;
A
#
# COMPACT_ATOMS: atom_id res chain seq x y z
N MET A 1 10.46 -11.24 -11.03
CA MET A 1 11.24 -10.47 -10.04
C MET A 1 10.74 -10.91 -8.69
N ASP A 2 11.61 -11.22 -7.75
CA ASP A 2 11.16 -11.70 -6.44
C ASP A 2 10.51 -10.55 -5.67
N VAL A 3 9.38 -10.82 -5.02
CA VAL A 3 8.63 -9.83 -4.25
C VAL A 3 9.24 -9.76 -2.85
N ASP A 4 9.61 -8.55 -2.41
CA ASP A 4 10.14 -8.36 -1.06
C ASP A 4 9.07 -8.70 -0.01
N GLN A 5 9.38 -9.69 0.84
CA GLN A 5 8.48 -10.17 1.88
C GLN A 5 8.22 -9.12 2.96
N LEU A 6 9.15 -8.19 3.17
CA LEU A 6 8.92 -7.05 4.06
C LEU A 6 7.87 -6.11 3.44
N ASP A 7 7.95 -5.82 2.15
CA ASP A 7 6.95 -4.96 1.51
C ASP A 7 5.55 -5.59 1.60
N VAL A 8 5.44 -6.90 1.36
CA VAL A 8 4.19 -7.64 1.55
C VAL A 8 3.66 -7.51 2.97
N ALA A 9 4.52 -7.73 3.98
CA ALA A 9 4.12 -7.64 5.37
C ALA A 9 3.65 -6.22 5.75
N TYR A 10 4.37 -5.19 5.31
CA TYR A 10 4.05 -3.80 5.64
C TYR A 10 2.80 -3.31 4.90
N ILE A 11 2.58 -3.73 3.65
CA ILE A 11 1.30 -3.51 2.94
C ILE A 11 0.16 -4.13 3.74
N ALA A 12 0.30 -5.38 4.17
CA ALA A 12 -0.73 -6.10 4.92
C ALA A 12 -1.04 -5.42 6.26
N ILE A 13 0.00 -5.01 7.00
CA ILE A 13 -0.13 -4.27 8.26
C ILE A 13 -0.89 -2.96 8.03
N GLY A 14 -0.51 -2.18 7.02
CA GLY A 14 -1.15 -0.91 6.68
C GLY A 14 -2.63 -1.09 6.32
N ALA A 15 -2.95 -2.07 5.47
CA ALA A 15 -4.32 -2.37 5.08
C ALA A 15 -5.17 -2.83 6.28
N LYS A 16 -4.64 -3.75 7.10
CA LYS A 16 -5.34 -4.26 8.29
C LYS A 16 -5.64 -3.16 9.31
N ARG A 17 -4.69 -2.25 9.56
CA ARG A 17 -4.91 -1.08 10.43
C ARG A 17 -6.06 -0.20 9.96
N VAL A 18 -6.25 -0.06 8.65
CA VAL A 18 -7.37 0.71 8.10
C VAL A 18 -8.67 -0.05 8.23
N LEU A 19 -8.67 -1.35 7.97
CA LEU A 19 -9.82 -2.21 8.16
C LEU A 19 -10.31 -2.20 9.61
N ASP A 20 -9.42 -2.40 10.58
CA ASP A 20 -9.75 -2.43 12.01
C ASP A 20 -10.33 -1.11 12.52
N ARG A 21 -9.96 0.01 11.90
CA ARG A 21 -10.50 1.34 12.21
C ARG A 21 -11.78 1.66 11.43
N SER A 22 -12.12 0.88 10.42
CA SER A 22 -13.31 1.11 9.63
C SER A 22 -14.53 0.67 10.42
N ALA A 23 -15.55 1.53 10.49
CA ALA A 23 -16.85 1.16 11.06
C ALA A 23 -17.69 0.27 10.11
N LEU A 24 -17.10 -0.15 8.98
CA LEU A 24 -17.72 -1.03 8.01
C LEU A 24 -17.78 -2.44 8.60
N GLY A 25 -18.99 -2.86 9.00
CA GLY A 25 -19.22 -4.26 9.33
C GLY A 25 -18.86 -5.15 8.14
N TYR A 26 -18.28 -6.33 8.40
CA TYR A 26 -17.80 -7.26 7.37
C TYR A 26 -18.80 -7.55 6.25
N SER A 27 -20.11 -7.51 6.55
CA SER A 27 -21.20 -7.73 5.59
C SER A 27 -21.40 -6.60 4.57
N LYS A 28 -20.83 -5.41 4.81
CA LYS A 28 -20.92 -4.25 3.92
C LYS A 28 -19.61 -3.98 3.18
N MET A 29 -18.61 -4.85 3.35
CA MET A 29 -17.32 -4.70 2.69
C MET A 29 -17.47 -5.05 1.19
N PRO A 30 -16.84 -4.29 0.27
CA PRO A 30 -16.88 -4.58 -1.16
C PRO A 30 -16.05 -5.82 -1.57
N PHE A 31 -15.55 -6.59 -0.60
CA PHE A 31 -14.70 -7.76 -0.78
C PHE A 31 -15.33 -8.98 -0.12
N GLN A 32 -14.91 -10.17 -0.54
CA GLN A 32 -15.29 -11.45 0.08
C GLN A 32 -14.55 -11.66 1.41
N GLY A 33 -14.77 -10.75 2.36
CA GLY A 33 -14.14 -10.75 3.68
C GLY A 33 -12.75 -10.11 3.74
N GLU A 34 -12.15 -10.18 4.94
CA GLU A 34 -10.85 -9.56 5.25
C GLU A 34 -9.73 -10.05 4.36
N TRP A 35 -9.65 -11.36 4.13
CA TRP A 35 -8.57 -11.95 3.35
C TRP A 35 -8.54 -11.41 1.92
N ALA A 36 -9.67 -11.39 1.23
CA ALA A 36 -9.76 -10.88 -0.14
C ALA A 36 -9.39 -9.39 -0.23
N TYR A 37 -9.74 -8.61 0.78
CA TYR A 37 -9.36 -7.20 0.90
C TYR A 37 -7.84 -7.03 1.07
N VAL A 38 -7.23 -7.74 2.02
CA VAL A 38 -5.79 -7.65 2.29
C VAL A 38 -4.99 -8.18 1.09
N GLN A 39 -5.44 -9.28 0.48
CA GLN A 39 -4.81 -9.85 -0.72
C GLN A 39 -4.82 -8.85 -1.89
N ALA A 40 -5.94 -8.15 -2.13
CA ALA A 40 -6.01 -7.12 -3.18
C ALA A 40 -4.96 -6.01 -3.00
N CYS A 41 -4.63 -5.66 -1.74
CA CYS A 41 -3.52 -4.75 -1.45
C CYS A 41 -2.16 -5.40 -1.72
N ILE A 42 -1.94 -6.64 -1.24
CA ILE A 42 -0.68 -7.38 -1.41
C ILE A 42 -0.37 -7.64 -2.88
N ASP A 43 -1.36 -7.88 -3.73
CA ASP A 43 -1.19 -8.12 -5.17
C ASP A 43 -0.51 -6.94 -5.89
N GLN A 44 -0.41 -5.77 -5.25
CA GLN A 44 0.34 -4.62 -5.76
C GLN A 44 1.83 -4.63 -5.39
N ALA A 45 2.32 -5.59 -4.60
CA ALA A 45 3.72 -5.62 -4.14
C ALA A 45 4.73 -5.67 -5.29
N GLU A 46 4.43 -6.35 -6.40
CA GLU A 46 5.29 -6.31 -7.60
C GLU A 46 5.46 -4.89 -8.16
N ARG A 47 4.41 -4.06 -8.07
CA ARG A 47 4.47 -2.66 -8.49
C ARG A 47 5.41 -1.89 -7.59
N LEU A 48 5.32 -2.07 -6.28
CA LEU A 48 6.25 -1.45 -5.33
C LEU A 48 7.69 -1.86 -5.63
N GLY A 49 7.95 -3.14 -5.93
CA GLY A 49 9.27 -3.60 -6.32
C GLY A 49 9.81 -2.92 -7.59
N ARG A 50 8.95 -2.64 -8.58
CA ARG A 50 9.35 -1.92 -9.80
C ARG A 50 9.70 -0.46 -9.51
N GLU A 51 8.88 0.22 -8.73
CA GLU A 51 9.14 1.62 -8.35
C GLU A 51 10.37 1.75 -7.45
N TRP A 52 10.59 0.80 -6.55
CA TRP A 52 11.80 0.72 -5.75
C TRP A 52 13.03 0.64 -6.64
N GLN A 53 13.05 -0.25 -7.63
CA GLN A 53 14.18 -0.35 -8.56
C GLN A 53 14.47 0.96 -9.28
N ALA A 54 13.41 1.68 -9.71
CA ALA A 54 13.55 2.94 -10.42
C ALA A 54 14.21 4.04 -9.57
N CYS A 55 14.01 4.03 -8.25
CA CYS A 55 14.46 5.12 -7.37
C CYS A 55 15.42 4.71 -6.24
N SER A 56 15.78 3.43 -6.12
CA SER A 56 16.58 2.85 -5.03
C SER A 56 17.89 3.56 -4.73
N LYS A 57 18.55 4.14 -5.75
CA LYS A 57 19.83 4.85 -5.60
C LYS A 57 19.70 6.22 -4.93
N VAL A 58 18.51 6.81 -4.96
CA VAL A 58 18.24 8.18 -4.48
C VAL A 58 17.17 8.22 -3.40
N PHE A 59 16.50 7.10 -3.13
CA PHE A 59 15.48 7.04 -2.10
C PHE A 59 16.13 7.19 -0.72
N PRO A 60 15.72 8.20 0.07
CA PRO A 60 16.48 8.61 1.24
C PRO A 60 16.13 7.85 2.53
N GLY A 61 15.07 7.03 2.51
CA GLY A 61 14.50 6.40 3.69
C GLY A 61 14.42 4.87 3.63
N ARG A 62 13.60 4.32 4.53
CA ARG A 62 13.29 2.88 4.56
C ARG A 62 11.99 2.62 3.81
N TRP A 63 12.11 1.97 2.67
CA TRP A 63 10.99 1.73 1.74
C TRP A 63 9.76 1.10 2.39
N CYS A 64 9.93 0.09 3.25
CA CYS A 64 8.82 -0.57 3.93
C CYS A 64 7.99 0.38 4.83
N TYR A 65 8.65 1.26 5.57
CA TYR A 65 8.01 2.22 6.48
C TYR A 65 7.46 3.45 5.75
N GLU A 66 8.20 3.96 4.77
CA GLU A 66 7.89 5.23 4.11
C GLU A 66 6.98 5.05 2.88
N VAL A 67 6.90 3.84 2.33
CA VAL A 67 6.12 3.55 1.11
C VAL A 67 5.19 2.36 1.30
N ALA A 68 5.69 1.18 1.67
CA ALA A 68 4.87 -0.04 1.64
C ALA A 68 3.67 0.00 2.62
N GLU A 69 3.92 0.37 3.88
CA GLU A 69 2.84 0.52 4.86
C GLU A 69 1.90 1.70 4.55
N PRO A 70 2.39 2.92 4.24
CA PRO A 70 1.55 4.03 3.81
C PRO A 70 0.70 3.69 2.57
N PHE A 71 1.25 2.90 1.65
CA PHE A 71 0.53 2.39 0.49
C PHE A 71 -0.61 1.45 0.91
N GLY A 72 -0.32 0.45 1.75
CA GLY A 72 -1.32 -0.45 2.30
C GLY A 72 -2.46 0.31 2.98
N MET A 73 -2.14 1.37 3.74
CA MET A 73 -3.15 2.24 4.35
C MET A 73 -3.96 3.05 3.32
N ALA A 74 -3.30 3.75 2.41
CA ALA A 74 -3.97 4.65 1.47
C ALA A 74 -4.81 3.88 0.45
N PHE A 75 -4.24 2.83 -0.14
CA PHE A 75 -4.92 1.97 -1.09
C PHE A 75 -6.02 1.15 -0.40
N GLY A 76 -5.74 0.61 0.80
CA GLY A 76 -6.76 -0.05 1.61
C GLY A 76 -7.95 0.84 1.92
N ARG A 77 -7.75 2.13 2.22
CA ARG A 77 -8.86 3.08 2.43
C ARG A 77 -9.64 3.33 1.15
N HIS A 78 -8.94 3.49 0.02
CA HIS A 78 -9.55 3.67 -1.29
C HIS A 78 -10.45 2.48 -1.67
N LEU A 79 -9.97 1.26 -1.45
CA LEU A 79 -10.73 0.05 -1.73
C LEU A 79 -11.97 -0.10 -0.83
N LEU A 80 -11.87 0.20 0.47
CA LEU A 80 -13.04 0.21 1.36
C LEU A 80 -14.09 1.25 0.98
N ALA A 81 -13.69 2.33 0.30
CA ALA A 81 -14.59 3.33 -0.25
C ALA A 81 -15.22 2.92 -1.60
N GLY A 82 -14.98 1.70 -2.09
CA GLY A 82 -15.48 1.21 -3.38
C GLY A 82 -14.64 1.65 -4.58
N GLY A 83 -13.40 2.08 -4.35
CA GLY A 83 -12.49 2.52 -5.39
C GLY A 83 -11.94 1.37 -6.26
N SER A 84 -11.55 1.69 -7.51
CA SER A 84 -10.96 0.74 -8.46
C SER A 84 -9.48 0.42 -8.16
N LEU A 85 -9.05 -0.79 -8.49
CA LEU A 85 -7.65 -1.24 -8.46
C LEU A 85 -6.74 -0.37 -9.34
N ASP A 86 -7.26 0.24 -10.40
CA ASP A 86 -6.48 1.05 -11.36
C ASP A 86 -5.81 2.28 -10.71
N GLN A 87 -6.32 2.72 -9.56
CA GLN A 87 -5.74 3.85 -8.82
C GLN A 87 -4.48 3.49 -8.02
N ALA A 88 -4.11 2.21 -7.94
CA ALA A 88 -2.92 1.76 -7.20
C ALA A 88 -1.65 2.52 -7.64
N ALA A 89 -1.45 2.71 -8.93
CA ALA A 89 -0.30 3.44 -9.48
C ALA A 89 -0.27 4.89 -8.98
N CYS A 90 -1.38 5.61 -9.16
CA CYS A 90 -1.45 7.02 -8.77
C CYS A 90 -1.28 7.22 -7.25
N ILE A 91 -1.82 6.31 -6.44
CA ILE A 91 -1.64 6.33 -4.99
C ILE A 91 -0.17 6.10 -4.61
N LEU A 92 0.47 5.10 -5.21
CA LEU A 92 1.87 4.78 -4.98
C LEU A 92 2.79 5.95 -5.37
N ASP A 93 2.60 6.53 -6.56
CA ASP A 93 3.41 7.65 -7.06
C ASP A 93 3.35 8.85 -6.11
N ARG A 94 2.17 9.17 -5.57
CA ARG A 94 2.00 10.26 -4.60
C ARG A 94 2.72 10.00 -3.28
N ILE A 95 2.72 8.74 -2.82
CA ILE A 95 3.41 8.34 -1.60
C ILE A 95 4.92 8.46 -1.78
N ILE A 96 5.45 7.91 -2.88
CA ILE A 96 6.88 8.02 -3.21
C ILE A 96 7.29 9.49 -3.31
N ALA A 97 6.53 10.31 -4.04
CA ALA A 97 6.82 11.73 -4.19
C ALA A 97 6.81 12.48 -2.84
N THR A 98 5.96 12.05 -1.89
CA THR A 98 5.96 12.59 -0.52
C THR A 98 7.19 12.14 0.25
N ALA A 99 7.49 10.84 0.26
CA ALA A 99 8.64 10.27 0.98
C ALA A 99 9.98 10.86 0.52
N MET A 100 10.10 11.13 -0.79
CA MET A 100 11.28 11.80 -1.38
C MET A 100 11.48 13.23 -0.86
N LYS A 101 10.41 13.94 -0.45
CA LYS A 101 10.49 15.32 0.05
C LYS A 101 10.75 15.40 1.55
N THR A 102 10.21 14.46 2.31
CA THR A 102 10.24 14.51 3.79
C THR A 102 11.64 14.31 4.36
N THR A 103 12.53 13.64 3.64
CA THR A 103 13.89 13.32 4.13
C THR A 103 14.95 14.36 3.74
N SER A 104 14.55 15.42 3.04
CA SER A 104 15.40 16.58 2.72
C SER A 104 15.31 17.72 3.75
N ALA A 105 14.77 17.45 4.94
CA ALA A 105 14.61 18.40 6.04
C ALA A 105 15.49 18.03 7.24
#